data_AF-A0A1G1YSZ4-F1
#
_entry.id   AF-A0A1G1YSZ4-F1
#
_cell.length_a   1.000
_cell.length_b   1.000
_cell.length_c   1.000
_cell.angle_alpha   90.00
_cell.angle_beta   90.00
_cell.angle_gamma   90.00
#
_symmetry.space_group_name_H-M   'P 1'
#
loop_
_entity.id
_entity.type
_entity.pdbx_description
1 polymer ?
#
loop_
_entity_poly.entity_id
_entity_poly.type
_entity_poly.pdbx_seq_one_letter_code
_entity_poly.pdbx_strand_id
1 'polypeptide(L)'
;MTIQTFIKQRPYLIWYVKDFNQLSAAAIVEAVLNYGDFSDVKKLIAILGMKKTAAIFRKQIRVKRINYDPKIVNYFKLYFKKYA
;
A
#
# COMPACT_ATOMS: atom_id res chain seq x y z
N MET A 1 6.74 -14.54 5.50
CA MET A 1 6.91 -13.18 6.06
C MET A 1 5.54 -12.56 6.29
N THR A 2 5.28 -11.96 7.45
CA THR A 2 4.01 -11.24 7.69
C THR A 2 4.11 -9.80 7.20
N ILE A 3 2.97 -9.15 6.97
CA ILE A 3 2.94 -7.73 6.56
C ILE A 3 3.51 -6.79 7.63
N GLN A 4 3.36 -7.15 8.91
CA GLN A 4 3.93 -6.42 10.05
C GLN A 4 5.46 -6.49 10.04
N THR A 5 6.03 -7.69 9.81
CA THR A 5 7.49 -7.84 9.69
C THR A 5 8.02 -7.09 8.46
N PHE A 6 7.27 -7.09 7.36
CA PHE A 6 7.64 -6.39 6.13
C PHE A 6 7.78 -4.88 6.32
N ILE A 7 6.83 -4.24 7.02
CA ILE A 7 6.84 -2.78 7.21
C ILE A 7 7.86 -2.34 8.25
N LYS A 8 8.10 -3.14 9.30
CA LYS A 8 9.14 -2.87 10.30
C LYS A 8 10.55 -2.83 9.71
N GLN A 9 10.80 -3.58 8.63
CA GLN A 9 12.07 -3.53 7.89
C GLN A 9 12.21 -2.29 7.00
N ARG A 10 11.16 -1.49 6.84
CA ARG A 10 11.08 -0.35 5.91
C ARG A 10 10.55 0.90 6.63
N PRO A 11 11.25 1.40 7.66
CA PRO A 11 10.80 2.57 8.41
C PRO A 11 10.65 3.82 7.52
N TYR A 12 11.41 3.90 6.42
CA TYR A 12 11.30 4.97 5.41
C TYR A 12 9.97 5.02 4.66
N LEU A 13 9.09 4.02 4.79
CA LEU A 13 7.74 4.08 4.22
C LEU A 13 6.73 4.72 5.18
N ILE A 14 7.08 4.80 6.46
CA ILE A 14 6.16 5.13 7.56
C ILE A 14 6.80 6.11 8.54
N TRP A 15 7.71 6.97 8.08
CA TRP A 15 8.47 7.93 8.90
C TRP A 15 7.58 8.86 9.75
N TYR A 16 6.31 9.01 9.37
CA TYR A 16 5.31 9.82 10.06
C TYR A 16 4.54 9.07 11.17
N VAL A 17 4.79 7.78 11.35
CA VAL A 17 4.10 6.92 12.33
C VAL A 17 4.99 6.74 13.56
N LYS A 18 4.43 6.94 14.77
CA LYS A 18 5.18 6.77 16.02
C LYS A 18 5.23 5.33 16.52
N ASP A 19 4.14 4.57 16.37
CA ASP A 19 4.07 3.16 16.78
C ASP A 19 3.86 2.25 15.56
N PHE A 20 4.87 1.44 15.26
CA PHE A 20 4.88 0.53 14.13
C PHE A 20 4.13 -0.79 14.40
N ASN A 21 3.78 -1.10 15.65
CA ASN A 21 3.20 -2.38 16.02
C ASN A 21 1.70 -2.48 15.69
N GLN A 22 1.03 -1.35 15.49
CA GLN A 22 -0.43 -1.29 15.33
C GLN A 22 -0.87 -0.88 13.92
N LEU A 23 0.03 -0.93 12.93
CA LEU A 23 -0.32 -0.54 11.57
C LEU A 23 -1.29 -1.55 10.93
N SER A 24 -2.42 -1.02 10.48
CA SER A 24 -3.39 -1.80 9.71
C SER A 24 -2.82 -2.16 8.33
N ALA A 25 -3.29 -3.26 7.75
CA ALA A 25 -2.91 -3.64 6.39
C ALA A 25 -3.25 -2.53 5.37
N ALA A 26 -4.32 -1.75 5.60
CA ALA A 26 -4.69 -0.63 4.74
C ALA A 26 -3.66 0.50 4.79
N ALA A 27 -3.19 0.88 5.99
CA ALA A 27 -2.15 1.88 6.15
C ALA A 27 -0.84 1.44 5.49
N ILE A 28 -0.49 0.16 5.59
CA ILE A 28 0.71 -0.40 4.95
C ILE A 28 0.59 -0.37 3.43
N VAL A 29 -0.56 -0.74 2.87
CA VAL A 29 -0.81 -0.65 1.42
C VAL A 29 -0.69 0.81 0.95
N GLU A 30 -1.25 1.76 1.68
CA GLU A 30 -1.14 3.19 1.36
C GLU A 30 0.31 3.67 1.32
N ALA A 31 1.06 3.39 2.39
CA ALA A 31 2.46 3.77 2.53
C ALA A 31 3.33 3.19 1.40
N VAL A 32 3.18 1.89 1.11
CA VAL A 32 3.98 1.21 0.07
C VAL A 32 3.64 1.73 -1.32
N LEU A 33 2.35 1.90 -1.65
CA LEU A 33 1.98 2.35 -2.99
C LEU A 33 2.37 3.82 -3.23
N ASN A 34 2.42 4.65 -2.18
CA ASN A 34 2.84 6.05 -2.30
C ASN A 34 4.36 6.22 -2.33
N TYR A 35 5.08 5.52 -1.47
CA TYR A 35 6.48 5.83 -1.14
C TYR A 35 7.45 4.69 -1.42
N GLY A 36 6.94 3.49 -1.70
CA GLY A 36 7.76 2.32 -1.98
C GLY A 36 8.29 2.28 -3.39
N ASP A 37 9.36 1.51 -3.55
CA ASP A 37 9.89 1.19 -4.87
C ASP A 37 9.14 0.00 -5.51
N PHE A 38 9.54 -0.37 -6.72
CA PHE A 38 8.94 -1.49 -7.42
C PHE A 38 9.13 -2.85 -6.71
N SER A 39 10.24 -3.03 -5.98
CA SER A 39 10.52 -4.24 -5.20
C SER A 39 9.57 -4.34 -4.01
N ASP A 40 9.30 -3.23 -3.34
CA ASP A 40 8.38 -3.13 -2.22
C ASP A 40 6.95 -3.45 -2.63
N VAL A 41 6.50 -2.91 -3.78
CA VAL A 41 5.17 -3.19 -4.33
C VAL A 41 5.03 -4.69 -4.68
N LYS A 42 6.03 -5.30 -5.33
CA LYS A 42 6.01 -6.74 -5.60
C LYS A 42 5.93 -7.57 -4.32
N LYS A 43 6.73 -7.22 -3.30
CA LYS A 43 6.74 -7.91 -2.02
C LYS A 43 5.38 -7.76 -1.31
N LEU A 44 4.79 -6.58 -1.30
CA LEU A 44 3.45 -6.34 -0.75
C LEU A 44 2.41 -7.24 -1.43
N ILE A 45 2.41 -7.28 -2.77
CA ILE A 45 1.50 -8.11 -3.56
C ILE A 45 1.73 -9.60 -3.30
N ALA A 46 2.98 -10.04 -3.13
CA ALA A 46 3.29 -11.42 -2.77
C ALA A 46 2.77 -11.81 -1.38
N ILE A 47 2.74 -10.87 -0.42
CA ILE A 47 2.27 -11.11 0.95
C ILE A 47 0.73 -11.06 1.05
N LEU A 48 0.10 -10.05 0.47
CA LEU A 48 -1.36 -9.84 0.59
C LEU A 48 -2.17 -10.51 -0.51
N GLY A 49 -1.56 -10.73 -1.68
CA GLY A 49 -2.23 -11.10 -2.90
C GLY A 49 -2.74 -9.90 -3.70
N MET A 50 -2.70 -10.03 -5.02
CA MET A 50 -3.11 -9.00 -5.98
C MET A 50 -4.53 -8.47 -5.73
N LYS A 51 -5.51 -9.38 -5.60
CA LYS A 51 -6.93 -9.02 -5.40
C LYS A 51 -7.16 -8.26 -4.10
N LYS A 52 -6.50 -8.67 -3.01
CA LYS A 52 -6.65 -8.04 -1.70
C LYS A 52 -6.05 -6.65 -1.68
N THR A 53 -4.84 -6.48 -2.22
CA THR A 53 -4.20 -5.16 -2.37
C THR A 53 -5.06 -4.23 -3.22
N ALA A 54 -5.58 -4.71 -4.35
CA ALA A 54 -6.47 -3.93 -5.22
C ALA A 54 -7.78 -3.53 -4.51
N ALA A 55 -8.39 -4.44 -3.74
CA ALA A 55 -9.61 -4.14 -2.99
C ALA A 55 -9.39 -3.06 -1.92
N ILE A 56 -8.27 -3.13 -1.19
CA ILE A 56 -7.87 -2.13 -0.20
C ILE A 56 -7.68 -0.76 -0.87
N PHE A 57 -6.86 -0.71 -1.93
CA PHE A 57 -6.63 0.52 -2.70
C PHE A 57 -7.93 1.13 -3.22
N ARG A 58 -8.79 0.32 -3.87
CA ARG A 58 -10.09 0.77 -4.42
C ARG A 58 -11.02 1.31 -3.34
N LYS A 59 -10.97 0.77 -2.12
CA LYS A 59 -11.74 1.28 -0.98
C LYS A 59 -11.20 2.65 -0.53
N GLN A 60 -9.89 2.80 -0.43
CA GLN A 60 -9.24 4.03 0.04
C GLN A 60 -9.42 5.21 -0.93
N ILE A 61 -9.52 4.97 -2.24
CA ILE A 61 -9.71 6.06 -3.22
C ILE A 61 -11.18 6.48 -3.42
N ARG A 62 -12.14 5.83 -2.74
CA ARG A 62 -13.59 6.14 -2.85
C ARG A 62 -14.06 7.20 -1.85
N VAL A 63 -13.24 7.52 -0.84
CA VAL A 63 -13.60 8.52 0.17
C VAL A 63 -13.32 9.94 -0.32
N LYS A 64 -13.97 10.93 0.29
CA LYS A 64 -13.87 12.36 -0.11
C LYS A 64 -12.43 12.90 -0.02
N ARG A 65 -11.67 12.47 0.98
CA ARG A 65 -10.26 12.84 1.16
C ARG A 65 -9.40 11.60 1.05
N ILE A 66 -8.50 11.60 0.08
CA ILE A 66 -7.57 10.50 -0.18
C ILE A 66 -6.16 10.92 0.20
N ASN A 67 -5.36 9.98 0.71
CA ASN A 67 -3.96 10.21 1.10
C ASN A 67 -2.96 9.83 -0.01
N TYR A 68 -3.45 9.47 -1.19
CA TYR A 68 -2.62 9.12 -2.33
C TYR A 68 -2.29 10.35 -3.17
N ASP A 69 -1.07 10.41 -3.68
CA ASP A 69 -0.73 11.36 -4.74
C ASP A 69 -1.56 11.06 -6.00
N PRO A 70 -2.10 12.07 -6.72
CA PRO A 70 -2.90 11.87 -7.92
C PRO A 70 -2.24 10.97 -8.98
N LYS A 71 -0.91 11.03 -9.13
CA LYS A 71 -0.16 10.19 -10.09
C LYS A 71 -0.18 8.72 -9.67
N ILE A 72 -0.02 8.46 -8.37
CA ILE A 72 -0.11 7.13 -7.78
C ILE A 72 -1.51 6.55 -7.96
N VAL A 73 -2.56 7.36 -7.72
CA VAL A 73 -3.95 6.96 -7.97
C VAL A 73 -4.15 6.56 -9.41
N ASN A 74 -3.69 7.37 -10.36
CA ASN A 74 -3.85 7.09 -11.78
C ASN A 74 -3.14 5.79 -12.19
N TYR A 75 -1.86 5.65 -11.81
CA TYR A 75 -1.07 4.46 -12.13
C TYR A 75 -1.72 3.18 -11.59
N PHE A 76 -2.04 3.14 -10.30
CA PHE A 76 -2.58 1.94 -9.68
C PHE A 76 -4.03 1.65 -10.05
N LYS A 77 -4.83 2.67 -10.42
CA LYS A 77 -6.13 2.45 -11.08
C LYS A 77 -5.97 1.63 -12.36
N LEU A 78 -5.04 2.02 -13.24
CA LEU A 78 -4.80 1.31 -14.50
C LEU A 78 -4.18 -0.07 -14.27
N TYR A 79 -3.18 -0.15 -13.38
CA TYR A 79 -2.51 -1.40 -13.04
C TYR A 79 -3.49 -2.44 -12.50
N PHE A 80 -4.29 -2.08 -11.48
CA PHE A 80 -5.27 -3.01 -10.92
C PHE A 80 -6.45 -3.27 -11.85
N LYS A 81 -6.79 -2.37 -12.79
CA LYS A 81 -7.78 -2.69 -13.83
C LYS A 81 -7.31 -3.85 -14.73
N LYS A 82 -6.01 -3.93 -15.01
CA LYS A 82 -5.44 -4.98 -15.87
C LYS A 82 -5.19 -6.29 -15.12
N TYR A 83 -4.74 -6.22 -13.87
CA TYR A 83 -4.21 -7.39 -13.16
C TYR A 83 -5.07 -7.89 -11.99
N ALA A 84 -6.19 -7.24 -11.62
CA ALA A 84 -6.97 -7.56 -10.42
C ALA A 84 -8.49 -7.53 -10.59
#